data_AF-A0A0J7JWJ3-F1
#
_entry.id   AF-A0A0J7JWJ3-F1
#
_cell.length_a   1.000
_cell.length_b   1.000
_cell.length_c   1.000
_cell.angle_alpha   90.00
_cell.angle_beta   90.00
_cell.angle_gamma   90.00
#
_symmetry.space_group_name_H-M   'P 1'
#
loop_
_entity.id
_entity.type
_entity.pdbx_description
1 polymer ?
#
loop_
_entity_poly.entity_id
_entity_poly.type
_entity_poly.pdbx_seq_one_letter_code
_entity_poly.pdbx_strand_id
1 'polypeptide(L)'
;MINGRPICLFDLQQPLAVGPWRIDCVELPYPGEKRYPHEGWEHVELVLSGDPQTLHARALSHLADEALLAPGIKLKQSSPKGEGERLPNPTLAITDGTVTIKFHPYSIRDIVASEQD
;
A
#
# COMPACT_ATOMS: atom_id res chain seq x y z
N MET A 1 -9.18 11.05 7.66
CA MET A 1 -9.83 9.76 8.01
C MET A 1 -9.97 8.94 6.74
N ILE A 2 -9.88 7.60 6.81
CA ILE A 2 -10.13 6.73 5.65
C ILE A 2 -11.26 5.78 6.01
N ASN A 3 -12.34 5.76 5.22
CA ASN A 3 -13.52 4.93 5.44
C ASN A 3 -14.07 5.02 6.89
N GLY A 4 -14.21 6.23 7.42
CA GLY A 4 -14.80 6.45 8.75
C GLY A 4 -13.91 6.08 9.94
N ARG A 5 -12.66 5.65 9.72
CA ARG A 5 -11.72 5.32 10.80
C ARG A 5 -10.42 6.13 10.73
N PRO A 6 -9.77 6.40 11.87
CA PRO A 6 -8.43 6.96 11.88
C PRO A 6 -7.41 5.93 11.39
N ILE A 7 -6.42 6.43 10.66
CA ILE A 7 -5.22 5.69 10.31
C ILE A 7 -4.07 6.58 10.75
N CYS A 8 -3.21 6.04 11.61
CA CYS A 8 -2.06 6.75 12.13
C CYS A 8 -0.84 6.43 11.28
N LEU A 9 -0.01 7.44 11.03
CA LEU A 9 1.29 7.29 10.37
C LEU A 9 2.36 7.67 11.38
N PHE A 10 3.37 6.81 11.51
CA PHE A 10 4.48 7.00 12.43
C PHE A 10 5.79 7.04 11.66
N ASP A 11 6.53 8.15 11.82
CA ASP A 11 7.92 8.24 11.40
C ASP A 11 8.83 7.62 12.47
N LEU A 12 9.59 6.61 12.08
CA LEU A 12 10.52 5.92 12.97
C LEU A 12 11.88 6.61 12.95
N GLN A 13 12.41 6.91 14.14
CA GLN A 13 13.79 7.42 14.28
C GLN A 13 14.83 6.39 13.81
N GLN A 14 14.56 5.11 14.05
CA GLN A 14 15.34 3.99 13.53
C GLN A 14 14.45 3.16 12.61
N PRO A 15 14.78 3.04 11.31
CA PRO A 15 13.95 2.30 10.38
C PRO A 15 14.02 0.80 10.64
N LEU A 16 12.92 0.12 10.33
CA LEU A 16 12.82 -1.33 10.34
C LEU A 16 13.58 -1.91 9.15
N ALA A 17 14.43 -2.91 9.40
CA ALA A 17 15.10 -3.66 8.36
C ALA A 17 14.21 -4.83 7.90
N VAL A 18 13.77 -4.81 6.64
CA VAL A 18 12.96 -5.87 6.03
C VAL A 18 13.63 -6.29 4.72
N GLY A 19 14.41 -7.36 4.76
CA GLY A 19 15.26 -7.75 3.63
C GLY A 19 16.19 -6.60 3.22
N PRO A 20 16.18 -6.15 1.95
CA PRO A 20 16.99 -5.02 1.50
C PRO A 20 16.40 -3.65 1.90
N TRP A 21 15.18 -3.60 2.42
CA TRP A 21 14.48 -2.36 2.69
C TRP A 21 14.77 -1.81 4.09
N ARG A 22 14.86 -0.49 4.18
CA ARG A 22 14.86 0.28 5.43
C ARG A 22 13.57 1.09 5.46
N ILE A 23 12.59 0.61 6.22
CA ILE A 23 11.24 1.19 6.27
C ILE A 23 11.17 2.12 7.49
N ASP A 24 11.00 3.42 7.24
CA ASP A 24 10.94 4.46 8.27
C ASP A 24 9.52 4.97 8.56
N CYS A 25 8.50 4.45 7.85
CA CYS A 25 7.11 4.83 8.02
C CYS A 25 6.27 3.60 8.37
N VAL A 26 5.45 3.70 9.42
CA VAL A 26 4.49 2.65 9.79
C VAL A 26 3.08 3.20 9.72
N GLU A 27 2.22 2.50 8.99
CA GLU A 27 0.78 2.71 9.01
C GLU A 27 0.15 1.85 10.12
N LEU A 28 -0.64 2.47 10.99
CA LEU A 28 -1.44 1.81 12.02
C LEU A 28 -2.92 2.16 11.82
N PRO A 29 -3.69 1.34 11.09
CA PRO A 29 -5.11 1.55 10.95
C PRO A 29 -5.85 1.10 12.21
N TYR A 30 -6.77 1.92 12.71
CA TYR A 30 -7.69 1.46 13.76
C TYR A 30 -8.60 0.34 13.25
N PRO A 31 -9.18 -0.51 14.13
CA PRO A 31 -10.11 -1.54 13.72
C PRO A 31 -11.25 -0.98 12.85
N GLY A 32 -11.51 -1.64 11.73
CA GLY A 32 -12.61 -1.31 10.81
C GLY A 32 -13.63 -2.45 10.74
N GLU A 33 -14.48 -2.45 9.71
CA GLU A 33 -15.48 -3.52 9.51
C GLU A 33 -14.84 -4.88 9.21
N LYS A 34 -13.76 -4.88 8.41
CA LYS A 34 -13.00 -6.10 8.11
C LYS A 34 -12.27 -6.56 9.37
N ARG A 35 -12.63 -7.75 9.87
CA ARG A 35 -11.95 -8.41 10.97
C ARG A 35 -10.71 -9.14 10.47
N TYR A 36 -9.57 -8.80 11.03
CA TYR A 36 -8.31 -9.50 10.81
C TYR A 36 -8.12 -10.50 11.96
N PRO A 37 -7.91 -11.79 11.69
CA PRO A 37 -7.76 -12.80 12.74
C PRO A 37 -6.41 -12.70 13.48
N HIS A 38 -5.46 -11.97 12.91
CA HIS A 38 -4.12 -11.77 13.46
C HIS A 38 -3.83 -10.27 13.57
N GLU A 39 -3.32 -9.86 14.73
CA GLU A 39 -2.84 -8.50 14.98
C GLU A 39 -1.32 -8.48 14.82
N GLY A 40 -0.85 -7.88 13.73
CA GLY A 40 0.57 -7.79 13.41
C GLY A 40 0.80 -7.21 12.02
N TRP A 41 2.00 -7.41 11.49
CA TRP A 41 2.35 -7.00 10.13
C TRP A 41 1.50 -7.74 9.10
N GLU A 42 0.86 -6.99 8.19
CA GLU A 42 -0.03 -7.57 7.15
C GLU A 42 0.48 -7.31 5.75
N HIS A 43 1.03 -6.13 5.49
CA HIS A 43 1.49 -5.75 4.15
C HIS A 43 2.65 -4.76 4.16
N VAL A 44 3.30 -4.65 3.00
CA VAL A 44 4.21 -3.57 2.67
C VAL A 44 3.69 -2.81 1.45
N GLU A 45 3.93 -1.51 1.42
CA GLU A 45 3.59 -0.64 0.29
C GLU A 45 4.87 -0.14 -0.38
N LEU A 46 4.94 -0.27 -1.70
CA LEU A 46 6.07 0.11 -2.52
C LEU A 46 5.67 1.23 -3.47
N VAL A 47 6.48 2.28 -3.52
CA VAL A 47 6.26 3.41 -4.41
C VAL A 47 6.88 3.11 -5.77
N LEU A 48 6.06 3.14 -6.81
CA LEU A 48 6.46 3.12 -8.22
C LEU A 48 6.08 4.46 -8.85
N SER A 49 6.96 5.44 -8.70
CA SER A 49 6.80 6.79 -9.25
C SER A 49 6.58 6.76 -10.77
N GLY A 50 5.78 7.71 -11.25
CA GLY A 50 5.40 7.82 -12.66
C GLY A 50 3.93 8.21 -12.79
N ASP A 51 3.40 8.16 -14.00
CA ASP A 51 1.99 8.45 -14.26
C ASP A 51 1.09 7.47 -13.49
N PRO A 52 0.20 7.95 -12.60
CA PRO A 52 -0.77 7.11 -11.90
C PRO A 52 -1.61 6.23 -12.83
N GLN A 53 -1.97 6.71 -14.03
CA GLN A 53 -2.78 5.95 -14.99
C GLN A 53 -2.08 4.70 -15.50
N THR A 54 -0.75 4.71 -15.52
CA THR A 54 0.06 3.58 -16.00
C THR A 54 0.54 2.66 -14.88
N LEU A 55 0.20 2.94 -13.62
CA LEU A 55 0.71 2.20 -12.46
C LEU A 55 0.53 0.69 -12.61
N HIS A 56 -0.67 0.25 -13.01
CA HIS A 56 -0.96 -1.18 -13.07
C HIS A 56 -0.04 -1.91 -14.05
N ALA A 57 0.11 -1.38 -15.27
CA ALA A 57 0.98 -1.96 -16.28
C ALA A 57 2.46 -1.96 -15.84
N ARG A 58 2.92 -0.86 -15.23
CA ARG A 58 4.29 -0.75 -14.70
C ARG A 58 4.54 -1.76 -13.57
N ALA A 59 3.62 -1.85 -12.61
CA ALA A 59 3.72 -2.79 -11.50
C ALA A 59 3.73 -4.25 -11.98
N LEU A 60 2.87 -4.62 -12.93
CA LEU A 60 2.87 -5.95 -13.53
C LEU A 60 4.20 -6.29 -14.21
N SER A 61 4.84 -5.33 -14.87
CA SER A 61 6.13 -5.57 -15.55
C SER A 61 7.29 -5.92 -14.60
N HIS A 62 7.12 -5.70 -13.30
CA HIS A 62 8.08 -6.10 -12.26
C HIS A 62 7.80 -7.50 -11.67
N LEU A 63 6.70 -8.14 -12.06
CA LEU A 63 6.31 -9.45 -11.55
C LEU A 63 6.65 -10.52 -12.59
N ALA A 64 7.30 -11.58 -12.15
CA ALA A 64 7.58 -12.74 -13.00
C ALA A 64 6.28 -13.48 -13.34
N ASP A 65 6.17 -13.98 -14.58
CA ASP A 65 4.99 -14.72 -15.04
C ASP A 65 4.72 -15.94 -14.16
N GLU A 66 5.77 -16.64 -13.70
CA GLU A 66 5.60 -17.79 -12.81
C GLU A 66 4.97 -17.40 -11.47
N ALA A 67 5.27 -16.20 -10.95
CA ALA A 67 4.68 -15.69 -9.71
C ALA A 67 3.21 -15.32 -9.90
N LEU A 68 2.83 -14.76 -11.06
CA LEU A 68 1.44 -14.43 -11.39
C LEU A 68 0.57 -15.67 -11.58
N LEU A 69 1.17 -16.76 -12.05
CA LEU A 69 0.49 -18.05 -12.27
C LEU A 69 0.52 -18.96 -11.03
N ALA A 70 1.24 -18.58 -9.97
CA ALA A 70 1.38 -19.40 -8.79
C ALA A 70 0.02 -19.61 -8.08
N PRO A 71 -0.34 -20.85 -7.72
CA PRO A 71 -1.59 -21.13 -7.02
C PRO A 71 -1.73 -20.33 -5.73
N GLY A 72 -2.89 -19.69 -5.54
CA GLY A 72 -3.19 -18.90 -4.34
C GLY A 72 -2.81 -17.42 -4.43
N ILE A 73 -2.00 -17.02 -5.42
CA ILE A 73 -1.71 -15.61 -5.66
C ILE A 73 -2.94 -14.91 -6.27
N LYS A 74 -3.29 -13.76 -5.71
CA LYS A 74 -4.42 -12.93 -6.14
C LYS A 74 -3.96 -11.50 -6.35
N LEU A 75 -4.42 -10.90 -7.45
CA LEU A 75 -4.22 -9.49 -7.76
C LEU A 75 -5.52 -8.72 -7.53
N LYS A 76 -5.41 -7.55 -6.91
CA LYS A 76 -6.54 -6.62 -6.74
C LYS A 76 -6.12 -5.22 -7.11
N GLN A 77 -6.86 -4.60 -8.01
CA GLN A 77 -6.75 -3.19 -8.32
C GLN A 77 -7.77 -2.39 -7.51
N SER A 78 -7.38 -1.22 -7.03
CA SER A 78 -8.27 -0.27 -6.38
C SER A 78 -7.74 1.15 -6.49
N SER A 79 -8.62 2.15 -6.38
CA SER A 79 -8.24 3.55 -6.22
C SER A 79 -9.00 4.08 -4.99
N PRO A 80 -8.43 3.92 -3.77
CA PRO A 80 -9.07 4.39 -2.56
C PRO A 80 -9.21 5.91 -2.59
N LYS A 81 -10.43 6.41 -2.37
CA LYS A 81 -10.71 7.86 -2.35
C LYS A 81 -10.75 8.35 -0.91
N GLY A 82 -9.82 9.24 -0.54
CA GLY A 82 -9.89 10.00 0.70
C GLY A 82 -10.91 11.14 0.61
N GLU A 83 -11.39 11.65 1.75
CA GLU A 83 -12.37 12.75 1.79
C GLU A 83 -11.84 14.05 1.15
N GLY A 84 -10.52 14.21 1.04
CA GLY A 84 -9.83 15.36 0.41
C GLY A 84 -8.85 14.98 -0.70
N GLU A 85 -9.05 13.85 -1.38
CA GLU A 85 -8.09 13.32 -2.37
C GLU A 85 -7.69 14.38 -3.41
N ARG A 86 -6.39 14.73 -3.43
CA ARG A 86 -5.81 15.65 -4.43
C ARG A 86 -4.90 14.95 -5.43
N LEU A 87 -4.32 13.83 -5.03
CA LEU A 87 -3.45 12.99 -5.84
C LEU A 87 -4.13 11.65 -6.13
N PRO A 88 -4.35 11.27 -7.41
CA PRO A 88 -4.89 9.97 -7.74
C PRO A 88 -3.96 8.86 -7.23
N ASN A 89 -4.42 8.03 -6.30
CA ASN A 89 -3.60 6.97 -5.71
C ASN A 89 -4.09 5.56 -6.12
N PRO A 90 -4.06 5.19 -7.42
CA PRO A 90 -4.33 3.81 -7.81
C PRO A 90 -3.37 2.88 -7.09
N THR A 91 -3.84 1.66 -6.87
CA THR A 91 -3.14 0.65 -6.09
C THR A 91 -3.25 -0.69 -6.80
N LEU A 92 -2.12 -1.37 -6.95
CA LEU A 92 -2.10 -2.79 -7.28
C LEU A 92 -1.66 -3.58 -6.05
N ALA A 93 -2.53 -4.41 -5.49
CA ALA A 93 -2.23 -5.33 -4.41
C ALA A 93 -2.04 -6.75 -4.95
N ILE A 94 -1.01 -7.44 -4.48
CA ILE A 94 -0.73 -8.86 -4.75
C ILE A 94 -0.67 -9.57 -3.40
N THR A 95 -1.41 -10.64 -3.24
CA THR A 95 -1.52 -11.37 -1.97
C THR A 95 -1.55 -12.87 -2.16
N ASP A 96 -0.99 -13.62 -1.22
CA ASP A 96 -1.13 -15.06 -1.08
C ASP A 96 -2.31 -15.47 -0.15
N GLY A 97 -3.05 -14.48 0.35
CA GLY A 97 -4.12 -14.64 1.34
C GLY A 97 -3.70 -14.39 2.78
N THR A 98 -2.40 -14.30 3.06
CA THR A 98 -1.85 -14.01 4.39
C THR A 98 -1.08 -12.69 4.41
N VAL A 99 -0.18 -12.49 3.44
CA VAL A 99 0.64 -11.29 3.29
C VAL A 99 0.29 -10.59 1.98
N THR A 100 0.37 -9.27 1.98
CA THR A 100 0.10 -8.45 0.79
C THR A 100 1.30 -7.55 0.45
N ILE A 101 1.61 -7.42 -0.83
CA ILE A 101 2.49 -6.37 -1.37
C ILE A 101 1.61 -5.42 -2.18
N LYS A 102 1.71 -4.12 -1.93
CA LYS A 102 0.99 -3.11 -2.70
C LYS A 102 1.93 -2.17 -3.44
N PHE A 103 1.52 -1.73 -4.62
CA PHE A 103 2.20 -0.71 -5.40
C PHE A 103 1.35 0.55 -5.52
N HIS A 104 1.98 1.71 -5.35
CA HIS A 104 1.37 3.04 -5.38
C HIS A 104 2.25 4.03 -6.16
N PRO A 105 1.70 5.10 -6.76
CA PRO A 105 2.52 6.10 -7.46
C PRO A 105 3.19 7.12 -6.52
N TYR A 106 2.68 7.27 -5.30
CA TYR A 106 3.11 8.29 -4.34
C TYR A 106 3.44 7.65 -2.99
N SER A 107 4.34 8.28 -2.24
CA SER A 107 4.52 7.90 -0.84
C SER A 107 3.34 8.40 -0.01
N ILE A 108 3.08 7.75 1.13
CA ILE A 108 2.01 8.21 2.03
C ILE A 108 2.26 9.63 2.56
N ARG A 109 3.52 10.04 2.67
CA ARG A 109 3.91 11.41 3.04
C ARG A 109 3.53 12.42 1.97
N ASP A 110 3.71 12.08 0.69
CA ASP A 110 3.28 12.94 -0.42
C ASP A 110 1.75 13.09 -0.45
N ILE A 111 1.02 11.99 -0.19
CA ILE A 111 -0.45 12.02 -0.08
C ILE A 111 -0.87 12.96 1.05
N VAL A 112 -0.33 12.78 2.26
CA VAL A 112 -0.66 13.63 3.41
C VAL A 112 -0.29 15.09 3.16
N ALA A 113 0.89 15.36 2.60
CA ALA A 113 1.31 16.71 2.27
C ALA A 113 0.40 17.38 1.22
N SER A 114 -0.16 16.60 0.29
CA SER A 114 -1.12 17.12 -0.70
C SER A 114 -2.49 17.45 -0.12
N GLU A 115 -2.85 16.85 1.02
CA GLU A 115 -4.15 17.00 1.67
C GLU A 115 -4.14 18.01 2.84
N GLN A 116 -2.95 18.40 3.30
CA GLN A 116 -2.75 19.50 4.23
C GLN A 116 -2.67 20.82 3.45
N ASP A 117 -3.64 21.71 3.65
CA ASP A 117 -3.61 23.09 3.13
C ASP A 117 -2.44 23.89 3.72
#